data_AF-A0AAD5QW32-F1
#
_entry.id   AF-A0AAD5QW32-F1
#
_cell.length_a   1.000
_cell.length_b   1.000
_cell.length_c   1.000
_cell.angle_alpha   90.00
_cell.angle_beta   90.00
_cell.angle_gamma   90.00
#
_symmetry.space_group_name_H-M   'P 1'
#
loop_
_entity.id
_entity.type
_entity.pdbx_description
1 polymer ?
#
loop_
_entity_poly.entity_id
_entity_poly.type
_entity_poly.pdbx_seq_one_letter_code
_entity_poly.pdbx_strand_id
1 'polypeptide(L)' 'MAISSNTPLYIHSETIAASVIIAVAGVFGLVLNSTAILALRYNPALRNSFGLLCFSLSIANIGGLLLFVFWSTPVTLL' A
#
# COMPACT_ATOMS: atom_id res chain seq x y z
N MET A 1 -31.98 6.93 -22.11
CA MET A 1 -30.81 6.31 -21.47
C MET A 1 -31.33 5.40 -20.39
N ALA A 2 -31.54 4.11 -20.68
CA ALA A 2 -32.10 3.16 -19.72
C ALA A 2 -31.03 2.81 -18.69
N ILE A 3 -31.25 3.20 -17.44
CA ILE A 3 -30.40 2.81 -16.31
C ILE A 3 -30.67 1.32 -16.09
N SER A 4 -29.71 0.47 -16.45
CA SER A 4 -29.78 -0.97 -16.20
C SER A 4 -29.96 -1.21 -14.70
N SER A 5 -30.96 -1.99 -14.30
CA SER A 5 -31.26 -2.32 -12.89
C SER A 5 -30.10 -3.00 -12.15
N ASN A 6 -29.02 -3.36 -12.85
CA ASN A 6 -27.81 -3.96 -12.31
C ASN A 6 -26.70 -2.94 -11.95
N THR A 7 -26.86 -1.65 -12.29
CA THR A 7 -25.85 -0.62 -12.00
C THR A 7 -25.44 -0.51 -10.53
N PRO A 8 -26.34 -0.56 -9.52
CA PRO A 8 -25.90 -0.45 -8.13
C PRO A 8 -25.10 -1.67 -7.65
N LEU A 9 -25.45 -2.86 -8.14
CA LEU A 9 -24.76 -4.11 -7.79
C LEU A 9 -23.37 -4.19 -8.45
N TYR A 10 -23.26 -3.67 -9.67
CA TYR A 10 -21.98 -3.55 -10.38
C TYR A 10 -21.02 -2.60 -9.66
N ILE A 11 -21.48 -1.38 -9.33
CA ILE A 11 -20.67 -0.39 -8.59
C ILE A 11 -20.18 -0.98 -7.26
N HIS A 12 -21.04 -1.66 -6.51
CA HIS A 12 -20.68 -2.27 -5.23
C HIS A 12 -19.56 -3.32 -5.36
N SER A 13 -19.62 -4.15 -6.42
CA SER A 13 -18.62 -5.19 -6.67
C SER A 13 -17.25 -4.61 -7.01
N GLU A 14 -17.22 -3.57 -7.85
CA GLU A 14 -16.01 -2.84 -8.24
C GLU A 14 -15.37 -2.13 -7.03
N THR A 15 -16.19 -1.53 -6.16
CA THR A 15 -15.75 -0.89 -4.91
C THR A 15 -15.10 -1.89 -3.94
N ILE A 16 -15.70 -3.07 -3.77
CA ILE A 16 -15.12 -4.14 -2.95
C ILE A 16 -13.80 -4.61 -3.56
N ALA A 17 -13.75 -4.84 -4.88
CA ALA A 17 -12.54 -5.27 -5.56
C ALA A 17 -11.40 -4.25 -5.39
N ALA A 18 -11.68 -2.96 -5.60
CA ALA A 18 -10.72 -1.88 -5.41
C ALA A 18 -10.19 -1.83 -3.97
N SER A 19 -11.07 -1.93 -2.98
CA SER A 19 -10.68 -1.94 -1.56
C SER A 19 -9.75 -3.11 -1.21
N VAL A 20 -10.06 -4.31 -1.72
CA VAL A 20 -9.20 -5.50 -1.53
C VAL A 20 -7.84 -5.31 -2.17
N ILE A 21 -7.78 -4.77 -3.40
CA ILE A 21 -6.50 -4.52 -4.09
C ILE A 21 -5.65 -3.52 -3.31
N ILE A 22 -6.25 -2.42 -2.84
CA ILE A 22 -5.54 -1.40 -2.05
C ILE A 22 -5.01 -2.00 -0.74
N ALA A 23 -5.81 -2.82 -0.05
CA ALA A 23 -5.41 -3.47 1.19
C ALA A 23 -4.25 -4.46 0.97
N VAL A 24 -4.35 -5.33 -0.03
CA VAL A 24 -3.31 -6.32 -0.35
C VAL A 24 -2.02 -5.63 -0.78
N ALA A 25 -2.10 -4.65 -1.68
CA ALA A 25 -0.93 -3.89 -2.12
C ALA A 25 -0.29 -3.10 -0.96
N GLY A 26 -1.11 -2.52 -0.09
CA GLY A 26 -0.67 -1.82 1.12
C GLY A 26 0.12 -2.72 2.06
N VAL A 27 -0.45 -3.86 2.43
CA VAL A 27 0.20 -4.85 3.33
C VAL A 27 1.45 -5.43 2.69
N PHE A 28 1.40 -5.81 1.41
CA PHE A 28 2.57 -6.33 0.70
C PHE A 28 3.70 -5.31 0.64
N GLY A 29 3.38 -4.05 0.32
CA GLY A 29 4.33 -2.95 0.35
C GLY A 29 4.97 -2.76 1.73
N LEU A 30 4.19 -2.89 2.82
CA LEU A 30 4.71 -2.76 4.19
C LEU A 30 5.75 -3.84 4.50
N VAL A 31 5.48 -5.08 4.12
CA VAL A 31 6.40 -6.21 4.31
C VAL A 31 7.69 -5.98 3.52
N LEU A 32 7.59 -5.59 2.25
CA LEU A 32 8.77 -5.36 1.41
C LEU A 32 9.63 -4.19 1.91
N ASN A 33 9.03 -3.06 2.26
CA ASN A 33 9.78 -1.91 2.78
C ASN A 33 10.41 -2.20 4.15
N SER A 34 9.74 -2.99 5.00
CA SER A 34 10.31 -3.46 6.27
C SER A 34 11.50 -4.39 6.03
N THR A 35 11.37 -5.31 5.08
CA THR A 35 12.46 -6.23 4.69
C THR A 35 13.65 -5.47 4.10
N ALA A 36 13.40 -4.44 3.29
CA ALA A 36 14.43 -3.57 2.75
C ALA A 36 15.20 -2.83 3.87
N ILE A 37 14.49 -2.30 4.87
CA ILE A 37 15.11 -1.69 6.05
C ILE A 37 15.98 -2.70 6.81
N LEU A 38 15.48 -3.92 7.03
CA LEU A 38 16.25 -4.97 7.71
C LEU A 38 17.51 -5.33 6.90
N ALA A 39 17.38 -5.56 5.59
CA ALA A 39 18.51 -5.87 4.72
C ALA A 39 19.59 -4.77 4.77
N LEU A 40 19.19 -3.51 4.85
CA LEU A 40 20.10 -2.37 4.98
C LEU A 40 20.78 -2.29 6.35
N ARG A 41 20.07 -2.67 7.42
CA ARG A 41 20.61 -2.69 8.79
C ARG A 41 21.60 -3.82 9.00
N TYR A 42 21.34 -5.00 8.42
CA TYR A 42 22.19 -6.18 8.57
C TYR A 42 23.42 -6.20 7.67
N ASN A 43 23.40 -5.48 6.54
CA ASN A 43 24.54 -5.44 5.62
C ASN A 43 25.40 -4.18 5.84
N PRO A 44 26.59 -4.29 6.49
CA PRO A 44 27.47 -3.14 6.72
C PRO A 44 27.99 -2.52 5.41
N ALA A 45 28.08 -3.29 4.32
CA ALA A 45 28.45 -2.80 2.99
C ALA A 45 27.46 -1.74 2.43
N LEU A 46 26.22 -1.73 2.92
CA LEU A 46 25.17 -0.80 2.50
C LEU A 46 25.09 0.45 3.39
N ARG A 47 25.95 0.61 4.41
CA ARG A 47 26.00 1.81 5.29
C ARG A 47 26.72 3.00 4.64
N ASN A 48 26.43 3.22 3.37
CA ASN A 48 26.88 4.39 2.60
C ASN A 48 25.73 5.40 2.43
N SER A 49 26.02 6.59 1.91
CA SER A 49 25.02 7.62 1.60
C SER A 49 23.85 7.09 0.75
N PHE A 50 24.12 6.15 -0.16
CA PHE A 50 23.09 5.47 -0.95
C PHE A 50 22.14 4.61 -0.10
N GLY A 51 22.66 3.87 0.89
CA GLY A 51 21.81 3.12 1.81
C GLY A 51 21.01 4.05 2.71
N LEU A 52 21.58 5.14 3.21
CA LEU A 52 20.80 6.12 3.99
C LEU A 52 19.64 6.72 3.19
N LEU A 53 19.83 7.00 1.90
CA LEU A 53 18.75 7.40 1.00
C LEU A 53 17.67 6.32 0.89
N CYS A 54 18.07 5.07 0.67
CA CYS A 54 17.14 3.96 0.54
C CYS A 54 16.35 3.71 1.85
N PHE A 55 17.00 3.87 3.01
CA PHE A 55 16.34 3.81 4.32
C PHE A 55 15.26 4.89 4.49
N SER A 56 15.57 6.14 4.11
CA SER A 56 14.60 7.25 4.17
C SER A 56 13.43 7.04 3.20
N LEU A 57 13.70 6.50 2.00
CA LEU A 57 12.63 6.18 1.05
C LEU A 57 11.75 5.04 1.57
N SER A 58 12.34 3.99 2.17
CA SER A 58 11.56 2.90 2.76
C SER A 58 10.75 3.36 3.98
N ILE A 59 11.26 4.26 4.82
CA ILE A 59 10.48 4.79 5.95
C ILE A 59 9.31 5.66 5.45
N ALA A 60 9.53 6.47 4.42
CA ALA A 60 8.48 7.28 3.80
C ALA A 60 7.41 6.40 3.14
N ASN A 61 7.82 5.33 2.44
CA ASN A 61 6.90 4.35 1.87
C ASN A 61 6.07 3.66 2.95
N ILE A 62 6.66 3.25 4.08
CA ILE A 62 5.90 2.68 5.20
C ILE A 62 4.84 3.67 5.68
N GLY A 63 5.21 4.94 5.89
CA GLY A 63 4.25 5.98 6.28
C GLY A 63 3.09 6.13 5.29
N GLY A 64 3.38 6.20 3.99
CA GLY A 64 2.36 6.29 2.95
C GLY A 64 1.45 5.05 2.88
N LEU A 65 2.03 3.86 2.99
CA LEU A 65 1.28 2.60 2.93
C LEU A 65 0.37 2.42 4.16
N LEU A 66 0.76 2.92 5.34
CA LEU A 66 -0.12 2.96 6.50
C LEU A 66 -1.37 3.81 6.23
N LEU A 67 -1.23 4.96 5.57
CA LEU A 67 -2.39 5.77 5.16
C LEU A 67 -3.26 5.03 4.14
N PHE A 68 -2.68 4.34 3.17
CA PHE A 68 -3.47 3.55 2.23
C PHE A 68 -4.28 2.45 2.93
N VAL A 69 -3.67 1.72 3.86
CA VAL A 69 -4.33 0.60 4.58
C VAL A 69 -5.37 1.10 5.59
N PHE A 70 -5.03 2.10 6.41
CA PHE A 70 -5.89 2.53 7.52
C PHE A 70 -6.90 3.62 7.14
N TRP A 71 -6.69 4.33 6.03
CA TRP A 71 -7.58 5.41 5.59
C TRP A 71 -8.22 5.13 4.23
N SER A 72 -7.42 4.82 3.20
CA SER A 72 -7.97 4.65 1.84
C SER A 72 -8.89 3.43 1.71
N THR A 73 -8.53 2.30 2.31
CA THR A 73 -9.33 1.07 2.30
C THR A 73 -10.73 1.25 2.94
N PRO A 74 -10.88 1.78 4.17
CA PRO A 74 -12.20 1.97 4.77
C PRO A 74 -13.01 3.07 4.08
N VAL A 75 -12.39 4.16 3.63
CA VAL A 75 -13.08 5.20 2.85
C VAL A 75 -13.61 4.66 1.52
N THR A 76 -12.93 3.69 0.93
CA THR A 76 -13.42 3.04 -0.30
C THR A 76 -14.61 2.13 0.00
N LEU A 77 -14.74 1.56 1.20
CA LEU A 77 -15.85 0.68 1.57
C LEU A 77 -17.09 1.42 2.10
N LEU A 78 -16.93 2.67 2.53
CA LEU A 78 -18.00 3.57 2.99
C LEU A 78 -18.75 4.20 1.81
#